data_AF-A0A080ZF41-F1
#
_entry.id   AF-A0A080ZF41-F1
#
_cell.length_a   1.000
_cell.length_b   1.000
_cell.length_c   1.000
_cell.angle_alpha   90.00
_cell.angle_beta   90.00
_cell.angle_gamma   90.00
#
_symmetry.space_group_name_H-M   'P 1'
#
loop_
_entity.id
_entity.type
_entity.pdbx_description
1 polymer ?
#
loop_
_entity_poly.entity_id
_entity_poly.type
_entity_poly.pdbx_seq_one_letter_code
_entity_poly.pdbx_strand_id
1 'polypeptide(L)' 'MYDVYGRCVQPEEPRQDQEEEGRLVKIEKTLARLEGLLQAIAAKVGVEIDDDDLAPVPPSESEEQATRPSESMEQPT' A
#
# COMPACT_ATOMS: atom_id res chain seq x y z
N MET A 1 -1.18 21.13 -24.93
CA MET A 1 -1.57 20.63 -26.27
C MET A 1 -2.63 21.57 -26.82
N TYR A 2 -2.84 21.61 -28.14
CA TYR A 2 -3.96 22.37 -28.73
C TYR A 2 -4.98 21.38 -29.32
N ASP A 3 -6.28 21.65 -29.12
CA ASP A 3 -7.34 20.86 -29.74
C ASP A 3 -7.42 21.15 -31.25
N VAL A 4 -8.32 20.45 -31.95
CA VAL A 4 -8.54 20.59 -33.40
C VAL A 4 -9.00 22.00 -33.82
N TYR A 5 -9.41 22.82 -32.85
CA TYR A 5 -9.87 24.20 -33.03
C TYR A 5 -8.82 25.22 -32.56
N GLY A 6 -7.61 24.77 -32.24
CA GLY A 6 -6.52 25.65 -31.80
C GLY A 6 -6.70 26.20 -30.37
N ARG A 7 -7.58 25.61 -29.55
CA ARG A 7 -7.70 25.98 -28.13
C ARG A 7 -6.65 25.25 -27.31
N CYS A 8 -6.02 25.98 -26.38
CA CYS A 8 -5.08 25.38 -25.44
C CYS A 8 -5.85 24.45 -24.51
N VAL A 9 -5.61 23.14 -24.62
CA VAL A 9 -6.15 22.14 -23.70
C VAL A 9 -5.11 21.91 -22.61
N GLN A 10 -5.52 22.25 -21.38
CA GLN A 10 -4.82 21.82 -20.18
C GLN A 10 -4.93 20.29 -20.12
N PRO A 11 -3.83 19.56 -19.89
CA PRO A 11 -3.92 18.12 -19.64
C PRO A 11 -4.87 17.91 -18.46
N GLU A 12 -5.82 17.01 -18.59
CA GLU A 12 -6.63 16.59 -17.44
C GLU A 12 -5.67 15.96 -16.45
N GLU A 13 -5.51 16.59 -15.28
CA GLU A 13 -4.74 15.99 -14.20
C GLU A 13 -5.34 14.61 -13.89
N PRO A 14 -4.50 13.57 -13.76
CA PRO A 14 -5.01 12.26 -13.42
C PRO A 14 -5.83 12.38 -12.14
N ARG A 15 -7.10 11.99 -12.21
CA ARG A 15 -7.97 11.99 -11.04
C ARG A 15 -7.33 11.09 -9.99
N GLN A 16 -7.37 11.48 -8.72
CA GLN A 16 -6.78 10.69 -7.62
C GLN A 16 -7.21 9.22 -7.69
N ASP A 17 -8.45 8.95 -8.09
CA ASP A 17 -8.98 7.59 -8.25
C ASP A 17 -8.20 6.75 -9.28
N GLN A 18 -7.68 7.34 -10.37
CA GLN A 18 -6.83 6.64 -11.34
C GLN A 18 -5.42 6.40 -10.82
N GLU A 19 -4.87 7.35 -10.05
CA GLU A 19 -3.59 7.12 -9.40
C GLU A 19 -3.68 6.05 -8.31
N GLU A 20 -4.78 6.03 -7.57
CA GLU A 20 -5.07 5.03 -6.55
C GLU A 20 -5.30 3.65 -7.16
N GLU A 21 -6.12 3.56 -8.21
CA GLU A 21 -6.31 2.33 -8.99
C GLU A 21 -4.97 1.82 -9.54
N GLY A 22 -4.13 2.70 -10.09
CA GLY A 22 -2.79 2.34 -10.55
C GLY A 22 -1.87 1.83 -9.44
N ARG A 23 -1.98 2.37 -8.21
CA ARG A 23 -1.25 1.88 -7.03
C ARG A 23 -1.74 0.51 -6.60
N LEU A 24 -3.06 0.30 -6.56
CA LEU A 24 -3.68 -0.99 -6.21
C LEU A 24 -3.24 -2.10 -7.16
N VAL A 25 -3.30 -1.86 -8.47
CA VAL A 25 -2.83 -2.83 -9.48
C VAL A 25 -1.34 -3.16 -9.31
N LYS A 26 -0.52 -2.20 -8.90
CA LYS A 26 0.90 -2.42 -8.63
C LYS A 26 1.13 -3.27 -7.38
N ILE A 27 0.30 -3.06 -6.34
CA ILE A 27 0.31 -3.87 -5.12
C ILE A 27 -0.07 -5.30 -5.45
N GLU A 28 -1.18 -5.52 -6.16
CA GLU A 28 -1.64 -6.86 -6.57
C GLU A 28 -0.56 -7.63 -7.36
N LYS A 29 0.08 -6.99 -8.35
CA LYS A 29 1.19 -7.60 -9.11
C LYS A 29 2.38 -7.96 -8.22
N THR A 30 2.65 -7.13 -7.22
CA THR A 30 3.75 -7.37 -6.27
C THR A 30 3.42 -8.55 -5.38
N LEU A 31 2.18 -8.63 -4.86
CA LEU A 31 1.71 -9.73 -4.03
C LEU A 31 1.79 -11.08 -4.78
N ALA A 32 1.28 -11.14 -6.01
CA ALA A 32 1.35 -12.35 -6.84
C ALA A 32 2.80 -12.81 -7.08
N ARG A 33 3.74 -11.87 -7.24
CA ARG A 33 5.16 -12.20 -7.39
C ARG A 33 5.75 -12.76 -6.10
N LEU A 34 5.38 -12.20 -4.95
CA LEU A 34 5.83 -12.68 -3.64
C LEU A 34 5.31 -14.08 -3.35
N GLU A 35 4.04 -14.34 -3.66
CA GLU A 35 3.42 -15.67 -3.52
C GLU A 35 4.19 -16.73 -4.34
N GLY A 36 4.49 -16.44 -5.61
CA GLY A 36 5.28 -17.35 -6.46
C GLY A 36 6.71 -17.57 -5.95
N LEU A 37 7.35 -16.54 -5.37
CA LEU A 37 8.67 -16.69 -4.75
C LEU A 37 8.60 -17.57 -3.50
N LEU A 38 7.57 -17.39 -2.68
CA LEU A 38 7.35 -18.19 -1.47
C LEU A 38 7.16 -19.67 -1.82
N GLN A 39 6.32 -19.97 -2.82
CA GLN A 39 6.12 -21.32 -3.34
C GLN A 39 7.43 -21.94 -3.87
N ALA A 40 8.24 -21.16 -4.60
CA ALA A 40 9.53 -21.62 -5.10
C ALA A 40 10.51 -21.96 -3.96
N ILE A 41 10.52 -21.16 -2.89
CA ILE A 41 11.32 -21.42 -1.69
C ILE A 41 10.82 -22.67 -0.96
N ALA A 42 9.51 -22.80 -0.79
CA ALA A 42 8.87 -23.94 -0.14
C ALA A 42 9.24 -25.26 -0.85
N ALA A 43 9.08 -25.29 -2.18
CA ALA A 43 9.48 -26.41 -3.01
C ALA A 43 10.99 -26.72 -2.90
N LYS A 44 11.83 -25.70 -2.74
CA LYS A 44 13.29 -25.87 -2.59
C LYS A 44 13.68 -26.50 -1.26
N VAL A 45 12.97 -26.16 -0.19
CA VAL A 45 13.26 -26.63 1.19
C VAL A 45 12.45 -27.88 1.55
N GLY A 46 11.48 -28.27 0.71
CA GLY A 46 10.65 -29.45 0.91
C GLY A 46 9.51 -29.22 1.91
N VAL A 47 9.00 -27.99 1.96
CA VAL A 47 7.86 -27.58 2.80
C VAL A 47 6.65 -27.38 1.89
N GLU A 48 5.49 -27.85 2.32
CA GLU A 48 4.20 -27.54 1.70
C GLU A 48 3.63 -26.27 2.37
N ILE A 49 3.09 -25.35 1.57
CA ILE A 49 2.42 -24.13 2.06
C ILE A 49 0.96 -24.26 1.65
N ASP A 50 0.07 -24.22 2.62
CA ASP A 50 -1.38 -24.27 2.41
C ASP A 50 -1.96 -22.85 2.30
N ASP A 51 -3.16 -22.71 1.73
CA ASP A 51 -3.82 -21.40 1.57
C ASP A 51 -4.07 -20.70 2.93
N ASP A 52 -4.23 -21.47 4.01
CA ASP A 52 -4.37 -20.96 5.39
C ASP A 52 -3.09 -20.29 5.91
N ASP A 53 -1.90 -20.67 5.41
CA ASP A 53 -0.62 -20.05 5.79
C ASP A 53 -0.45 -18.63 5.21
N LEU A 54 -1.22 -18.32 4.17
CA LEU A 54 -1.22 -17.02 3.48
C LEU A 54 -2.32 -16.08 3.96
N ALA A 55 -3.12 -16.51 4.96
CA ALA A 55 -4.18 -15.70 5.50
C ALA A 55 -3.65 -14.35 6.04
N PRO A 56 -4.32 -13.23 5.75
CA PRO A 56 -3.89 -11.93 6.24
C PRO A 56 -3.92 -11.92 7.76
N VAL A 57 -2.75 -11.72 8.38
CA VAL A 57 -2.66 -11.51 9.82
C VAL A 57 -3.22 -10.11 10.09
N PRO A 58 -4.26 -9.96 10.93
CA PRO A 58 -4.76 -8.65 11.28
C PRO A 58 -3.65 -7.83 11.93
N PRO A 59 -3.56 -6.53 11.66
CA PRO A 59 -2.60 -5.68 12.35
C PRO A 59 -2.85 -5.79 13.86
N SER A 60 -1.84 -6.19 14.63
CA SER A 60 -1.91 -6.19 16.09
C SER A 60 -2.17 -4.76 16.57
N GLU A 61 -3.19 -4.56 17.40
CA GLU A 61 -3.58 -3.25 17.97
C GLU A 61 -2.50 -2.61 18.89
N SER A 62 -1.27 -3.13 18.91
CA SER A 62 -0.23 -2.77 19.88
C SER A 62 0.82 -1.76 19.39
N GLU A 63 0.70 -1.21 18.19
CA GLU A 63 1.65 -0.21 17.66
C GLU A 63 1.09 1.22 17.56
N GLU A 64 0.09 1.59 18.38
CA GLU A 64 -0.41 2.98 18.49
C GLU A 64 0.08 3.76 19.73
N GLN A 65 1.20 3.34 20.34
CA GLN A 65 1.88 4.14 21.38
C GLN A 65 3.18 4.78 20.86
N ALA A 66 3.16 5.30 19.64
CA ALA A 66 4.19 6.23 19.19
C ALA A 66 3.82 7.66 19.62
N THR A 67 4.39 8.08 20.76
CA THR A 67 4.69 9.48 21.11
C THR A 67 3.54 10.50 21.08
N ARG A 68 2.75 10.57 22.16
CA ARG A 68 2.16 11.86 22.57
C ARG A 68 3.21 12.62 23.39
N PRO A 69 3.69 13.81 22.96
CA PRO A 69 4.46 14.66 23.86
C PRO A 69 3.53 15.14 24.96
N SER A 70 3.90 14.92 26.22
CA SER A 70 3.22 15.49 27.37
C SER A 70 3.29 17.02 27.29
N GLU A 71 2.16 17.67 27.00
CA GLU A 71 2.06 19.12 27.06
C GLU A 71 2.02 19.53 28.54
N SER A 72 3.17 19.98 29.04
CA SER A 72 3.34 20.49 30.41
C SER A 72 2.73 21.89 30.50
N MET A 73 1.48 21.98 30.96
CA MET A 73 0.83 23.24 31.31
C MET A 73 1.26 23.66 32.72
N GLU A 74 2.40 24.35 32.84
CA GLU A 74 2.66 25.18 34.01
C GLU A 74 1.93 26.52 33.83
N GLN A 75 0.80 26.68 34.52
CA GLN A 75 0.13 27.97 34.64
C GLN A 75 0.91 28.86 35.63
N PRO A 76 1.27 30.10 35.28
CA PRO A 76 1.81 31.04 36.25
C PRO A 76 0.71 31.58 37.16
N THR A 77 0.97 31.54 38.47
CA THR A 77 0.20 32.21 39.54
C THR A 77 0.36 33.72 39.54
#